data_AF-A4V708-F1
#
_entry.id   AF-A4V708-F1
#
_cell.length_a   1.000
_cell.length_b   1.000
_cell.length_c   1.000
_cell.angle_alpha   90.00
_cell.angle_beta   90.00
_cell.angle_gamma   90.00
#
_symmetry.space_group_name_H-M   'P 1'
#
loop_
_entity.id
_entity.type
_entity.pdbx_description
1 polymer ?
#
loop_
_entity_poly.entity_id
_entity_poly.type
_entity_poly.pdbx_seq_one_letter_code
_entity_poly.pdbx_strand_id
1 'polypeptide(L)'
;MDLANWTVALICRLTMKSGGRALRFWTTAEEKVIKELYGDTPMAELTSILNRKVGSIHAKARTLGIKRSDSFRNGQHGGRFKSGSKSGESTRFKKGRNLHANKLAKVSAKTPE
;
A
#
# COMPACT_ATOMS: atom_id res chain seq x y z
N MET A 1 -13.75 -20.27 24.39
CA MET A 1 -12.69 -19.47 25.04
C MET A 1 -11.39 -20.19 24.74
N ASP A 2 -10.63 -19.68 23.77
CA ASP A 2 -9.60 -20.44 23.05
C ASP A 2 -8.25 -20.32 23.78
N LEU A 3 -7.80 -21.42 24.40
CA LEU A 3 -6.60 -21.53 25.24
C LEU A 3 -5.29 -21.27 24.47
N ALA A 4 -5.34 -21.23 23.14
CA ALA A 4 -4.19 -20.98 22.27
C ALA A 4 -3.66 -19.53 22.30
N ASN A 5 -4.48 -18.58 22.78
CA ASN A 5 -4.07 -17.16 22.85
C ASN A 5 -3.28 -16.79 24.12
N TRP A 6 -3.32 -17.64 25.16
CA TRP A 6 -2.66 -17.32 26.43
C TRP A 6 -1.17 -17.73 26.46
N THR A 7 -0.80 -18.79 25.74
CA THR A 7 0.58 -19.29 25.71
C THR A 7 1.51 -18.39 24.88
N VAL A 8 1.03 -17.84 23.75
CA VAL A 8 1.84 -16.92 22.91
C VAL A 8 2.07 -15.56 23.59
N ALA A 9 1.08 -15.07 24.34
CA ALA A 9 1.20 -13.83 25.11
C ALA A 9 2.18 -13.95 26.30
N LEU A 10 2.24 -15.12 26.94
CA LEU A 10 3.12 -15.40 28.08
C LEU A 10 4.59 -15.56 27.64
N ILE A 11 4.84 -16.24 26.53
CA ILE A 11 6.20 -16.43 25.98
C ILE A 11 6.85 -15.09 25.61
N CYS A 12 6.07 -14.11 25.12
CA CYS A 12 6.61 -12.81 24.74
C CYS A 12 7.01 -11.92 25.93
N ARG A 13 6.48 -12.16 27.13
CA ARG A 13 6.81 -11.37 28.34
C ARG A 13 8.19 -11.70 28.90
N LEU A 14 8.76 -12.87 28.58
CA LEU A 14 9.98 -13.40 29.23
C LEU A 14 11.28 -13.20 28.45
N THR A 15 11.27 -12.57 27.26
CA THR A 15 12.50 -12.43 26.45
C THR A 15 12.64 -11.03 25.84
N MET A 16 12.75 -10.00 26.67
CA MET A 16 12.98 -8.62 26.23
C MET A 16 14.45 -8.20 26.38
N LYS A 17 15.24 -8.33 25.31
CA LYS A 17 16.45 -7.51 25.10
C LYS A 17 16.80 -7.41 23.62
N SER A 18 16.34 -6.34 22.96
CA SER A 18 17.02 -5.65 21.85
C SER A 18 16.09 -4.58 21.26
N GLY A 19 16.63 -3.43 20.87
CA GLY A 19 15.92 -2.23 20.38
C GLY A 19 15.25 -2.39 19.01
N GLY A 20 14.61 -3.53 18.75
CA GLY A 20 13.73 -3.74 17.60
C GLY A 20 12.29 -3.31 17.91
N ARG A 21 11.54 -2.91 16.88
CA ARG A 21 10.08 -2.64 17.02
C ARG A 21 9.41 -3.88 17.60
N ALA A 22 8.70 -3.73 18.73
CA ALA A 22 7.94 -4.81 19.35
C ALA A 22 7.03 -5.50 18.31
N LEU A 23 7.13 -6.84 18.22
CA LEU A 23 6.28 -7.63 17.33
C LEU A 23 4.84 -7.59 17.85
N ARG A 24 3.97 -6.86 17.13
CA ARG A 24 2.53 -6.84 17.42
C ARG A 24 1.83 -8.02 16.75
N PHE A 25 1.46 -9.03 17.55
CA PHE A 25 0.69 -10.20 17.10
C PHE A 25 -0.69 -9.83 16.57
N TRP A 26 -1.23 -10.64 15.65
CA TRP A 26 -2.58 -10.49 15.11
C TRP A 26 -3.61 -11.06 16.08
N THR A 27 -4.67 -10.30 16.34
CA THR A 27 -5.80 -10.81 17.14
C THR A 27 -6.84 -11.49 16.25
N THR A 28 -7.65 -12.37 16.83
CA THR A 28 -8.75 -13.04 16.14
C THR A 28 -9.77 -12.04 15.57
N ALA A 29 -9.98 -10.91 16.27
CA ALA A 29 -10.84 -9.83 15.80
C ALA A 29 -10.28 -9.17 14.53
N GLU A 30 -8.98 -8.87 14.50
CA GLU A 30 -8.34 -8.31 13.30
C GLU A 30 -8.37 -9.28 12.11
N GLU A 31 -8.20 -10.58 12.37
CA GLU A 31 -8.31 -11.60 11.33
C GLU A 31 -9.72 -11.68 10.76
N LYS A 32 -10.75 -11.56 11.61
CA LYS A 32 -12.15 -11.51 11.17
C LYS A 32 -12.40 -10.31 10.26
N VAL A 33 -11.90 -9.14 10.64
CA VAL A 33 -11.98 -7.93 9.80
C VAL A 33 -11.31 -8.13 8.44
N ILE A 34 -10.14 -8.78 8.39
CA ILE A 34 -9.47 -9.09 7.11
C ILE A 34 -10.31 -10.06 6.28
N LYS A 35 -10.91 -11.10 6.89
CA LYS A 35 -11.75 -12.06 6.17
C LYS A 35 -12.99 -11.42 5.55
N GLU A 36 -13.59 -10.46 6.24
CA GLU A 36 -14.83 -9.81 5.80
C GLU A 36 -14.59 -8.64 4.84
N LEU A 37 -13.61 -7.78 5.13
CA LEU A 37 -13.46 -6.49 4.44
C LEU A 37 -12.35 -6.47 3.39
N TYR A 38 -11.38 -7.40 3.42
CA TYR A 38 -10.21 -7.29 2.55
C TYR A 38 -10.57 -7.31 1.06
N GLY A 39 -11.61 -8.04 0.67
CA GLY A 39 -12.03 -8.23 -0.72
C GLY A 39 -12.31 -6.92 -1.44
N ASP A 40 -13.17 -6.08 -0.85
CA ASP A 40 -13.79 -4.92 -1.50
C ASP A 40 -13.32 -3.58 -0.93
N THR A 41 -12.74 -3.53 0.27
CA THR A 41 -12.40 -2.27 0.93
C THR A 41 -11.03 -1.72 0.46
N PRO A 42 -10.92 -0.42 0.12
CA PRO A 42 -9.66 0.23 -0.19
C PRO A 42 -8.63 0.12 0.93
N MET A 43 -7.35 0.09 0.56
CA MET A 43 -6.29 -0.12 1.55
C MET A 43 -6.18 1.03 2.57
N ALA A 44 -6.45 2.27 2.16
CA ALA A 44 -6.44 3.43 3.06
C ALA A 44 -7.43 3.26 4.21
N GLU A 45 -8.63 2.75 3.94
CA GLU A 45 -9.64 2.47 4.96
C GLU A 45 -9.21 1.31 5.86
N LEU A 46 -8.69 0.21 5.29
CA LEU A 46 -8.20 -0.93 6.07
C LEU A 46 -7.06 -0.54 7.03
N THR A 47 -6.16 0.36 6.60
CA THR A 47 -5.10 0.85 7.48
C THR A 47 -5.65 1.67 8.63
N SER A 48 -6.71 2.46 8.41
CA SER A 48 -7.39 3.21 9.46
C SER A 48 -8.15 2.31 10.42
N ILE A 49 -8.85 1.29 9.92
CA ILE A 49 -9.62 0.34 10.73
C ILE A 49 -8.70 -0.53 11.60
N LEU A 50 -7.63 -1.08 11.02
CA LEU A 50 -6.75 -2.03 11.71
C LEU A 50 -5.59 -1.36 12.45
N ASN A 51 -5.37 -0.06 12.22
CA ASN A 51 -4.22 0.71 12.69
C ASN A 51 -2.89 -0.03 12.43
N ARG A 52 -2.73 -0.56 11.21
CA ARG A 52 -1.55 -1.33 10.78
C ARG A 52 -1.06 -0.82 9.43
N LYS A 53 0.24 -1.03 9.18
CA LYS A 53 0.85 -0.70 7.89
C LYS A 53 0.32 -1.61 6.78
N VAL A 54 0.16 -1.04 5.59
CA VAL A 54 -0.26 -1.72 4.35
C VAL A 54 0.46 -3.05 4.13
N GLY A 55 1.79 -3.07 4.23
CA GLY A 55 2.58 -4.29 4.01
C GLY A 55 2.26 -5.41 5.01
N SER A 56 1.94 -5.07 6.27
CA SER A 56 1.56 -6.06 7.28
C SER A 56 0.20 -6.68 6.94
N ILE A 57 -0.75 -5.86 6.49
CA ILE A 57 -2.09 -6.32 6.07
C ILE A 57 -1.97 -7.25 4.85
N HIS A 58 -1.16 -6.90 3.85
CA HIS A 58 -0.90 -7.78 2.70
C HIS A 58 -0.27 -9.12 3.11
N ALA A 59 0.75 -9.09 3.97
CA ALA A 59 1.40 -10.30 4.45
C ALA A 59 0.39 -11.21 5.15
N LYS A 60 -0.50 -10.64 5.98
CA LYS A 60 -1.53 -11.39 6.69
C LYS A 60 -2.60 -11.96 5.75
N ALA A 61 -3.10 -11.17 4.80
CA ALA A 61 -4.05 -11.65 3.80
C ALA A 61 -3.46 -12.82 2.98
N ARG A 62 -2.16 -12.74 2.64
CA ARG A 62 -1.44 -13.83 1.97
C ARG A 62 -1.34 -15.09 2.83
N THR A 63 -1.08 -14.96 4.14
CA THR A 63 -1.04 -16.11 5.06
C THR A 63 -2.42 -16.75 5.23
N LEU A 64 -3.48 -15.94 5.19
CA LEU A 64 -4.88 -16.40 5.24
C LEU A 64 -5.41 -16.91 3.90
N GLY A 65 -4.65 -16.77 2.81
CA GLY A 65 -5.08 -17.18 1.46
C GLY A 65 -6.18 -16.31 0.83
N ILE A 66 -6.45 -15.13 1.37
CA ILE A 66 -7.55 -14.26 0.94
C ILE A 66 -7.10 -13.41 -0.25
N LYS A 67 -7.92 -13.36 -1.28
CA LYS A 67 -7.69 -12.55 -2.49
C LYS A 67 -8.65 -11.36 -2.54
N ARG A 68 -8.27 -10.34 -3.31
CA ARG A 68 -9.17 -9.23 -3.66
C ARG A 68 -10.27 -9.71 -4.59
N SER A 69 -11.47 -9.16 -4.42
CA SER A 69 -12.61 -9.44 -5.29
C SER A 69 -12.35 -8.94 -6.73
N ASP A 70 -13.08 -9.51 -7.69
CA ASP A 70 -12.98 -9.09 -9.09
C ASP A 70 -13.53 -7.68 -9.30
N SER A 71 -14.59 -7.31 -8.58
CA SER A 71 -15.15 -5.95 -8.50
C SER A 71 -14.07 -4.95 -8.08
N PHE A 72 -13.32 -5.24 -7.00
CA PHE A 72 -12.24 -4.37 -6.54
C PHE A 72 -11.13 -4.23 -7.57
N ARG A 73 -10.72 -5.35 -8.19
CA ARG A 73 -9.64 -5.37 -9.19
C ARG A 73 -10.01 -4.60 -10.45
N ASN A 74 -11.28 -4.64 -10.84
CA ASN A 74 -11.83 -3.89 -11.97
C ASN A 74 -12.25 -2.46 -11.57
N GLY A 75 -12.21 -2.11 -10.28
CA GLY A 75 -12.60 -0.83 -9.72
C GLY A 75 -11.58 0.28 -9.95
N GLN A 76 -11.79 1.42 -9.29
CA GLN A 76 -10.87 2.57 -9.36
C GLN A 76 -9.52 2.28 -8.68
N HIS A 77 -9.51 1.44 -7.65
CA HIS A 77 -8.35 1.18 -6.79
C HIS A 77 -7.50 -0.04 -7.23
N GLY A 78 -7.86 -0.75 -8.29
CA GLY A 78 -7.22 -2.00 -8.72
C GLY A 78 -5.80 -1.89 -9.30
N GLY A 79 -5.19 -0.70 -9.30
CA GLY A 79 -3.81 -0.44 -9.73
C GLY A 79 -3.52 -0.61 -11.23
N ARG A 80 -4.41 -1.27 -11.98
CA ARG A 80 -4.29 -1.44 -13.43
C ARG A 80 -4.81 -0.19 -14.14
N PHE A 81 -3.97 0.41 -14.99
CA PHE A 81 -4.42 1.48 -15.87
C PHE A 81 -5.55 0.97 -16.78
N LYS A 82 -6.71 1.61 -16.66
CA LYS A 82 -7.85 1.33 -17.53
C LYS A 82 -7.62 1.93 -18.90
N SER A 83 -8.10 1.23 -19.94
CA SER A 83 -8.16 1.80 -21.28
C SER A 83 -8.92 3.13 -21.25
N GLY A 84 -8.37 4.15 -21.90
CA GLY A 84 -8.92 5.52 -21.87
C GLY A 84 -8.54 6.38 -20.65
N SER A 85 -7.72 5.86 -19.71
CA SER A 85 -7.25 6.69 -18.59
C SER A 85 -6.31 7.81 -19.07
N LYS A 86 -6.66 9.05 -18.69
CA LYS A 86 -5.87 10.26 -18.96
C LYS A 86 -4.80 10.53 -17.89
N SER A 87 -4.60 9.62 -16.95
CA SER A 87 -3.54 9.75 -15.94
C SER A 87 -2.17 9.86 -16.61
N GLY A 88 -1.43 10.91 -16.25
CA GLY A 88 -0.12 11.23 -16.83
C GLY A 88 -0.19 11.95 -18.19
N GLU A 89 -1.36 12.35 -18.69
CA GLU A 89 -1.47 13.03 -20.00
C GLU A 89 -0.63 14.32 -20.11
N SER A 90 -0.50 15.07 -19.01
CA SER A 90 0.31 16.30 -18.96
C SER A 90 1.81 16.03 -19.00
N THR A 91 2.26 14.88 -18.47
CA THR A 91 3.66 14.48 -18.41
C THR A 91 4.05 13.51 -19.53
N ARG A 92 3.09 13.02 -20.32
CA ARG A 92 3.33 12.17 -21.49
C ARG A 92 4.25 12.87 -22.47
N PHE A 93 5.19 12.11 -23.02
CA PHE A 93 6.08 12.60 -24.06
C PHE A 93 5.26 13.07 -25.26
N LYS A 94 5.43 14.34 -25.65
CA LYS A 94 4.83 14.90 -26.86
C LYS A 94 5.86 14.73 -27.98
N LYS A 95 5.54 13.91 -28.99
CA LYS A 95 6.39 13.70 -30.16
C LYS A 95 6.77 15.07 -30.76
N GLY A 96 8.06 15.29 -30.98
CA GLY A 96 8.59 16.59 -31.45
C GLY A 96 9.10 17.53 -30.34
N ARG A 97 8.93 17.19 -29.06
CA ARG A 97 9.53 17.94 -27.95
C ARG A 97 11.03 17.62 -27.83
N ASN A 98 11.89 18.42 -28.46
CA ASN A 98 13.34 18.32 -28.36
C ASN A 98 13.85 19.01 -27.07
N LEU A 99 14.29 18.22 -26.09
CA LEU A 99 14.82 18.74 -24.81
C LEU A 99 16.09 19.60 -25.01
N HIS A 100 16.86 19.34 -26.07
CA HIS A 100 18.12 20.03 -26.36
C HIS A 100 17.92 21.47 -26.88
N ALA A 101 16.96 21.70 -27.77
CA ALA A 101 16.70 23.05 -28.31
C ALA A 101 16.16 24.01 -27.24
N ASN A 102 15.34 23.50 -26.32
CA ASN A 102 14.83 24.29 -25.19
C ASN A 102 15.92 24.62 -24.15
N LYS A 103 17.02 23.87 -24.10
CA LYS A 103 18.18 24.20 -23.24
C LYS A 103 18.93 25.40 -23.81
N LEU A 104 19.15 25.44 -25.13
CA LEU A 104 19.76 26.57 -25.83
C LEU A 104 18.91 27.84 -25.69
N ALA A 105 17.58 27.74 -25.83
CA ALA A 105 16.66 28.87 -25.64
C ALA A 105 16.61 29.42 -24.20
N LYS A 106 16.81 28.58 -23.18
CA LYS A 106 16.88 29.01 -21.77
C LYS A 106 18.21 29.68 -21.42
N VAL A 107 19.29 29.34 -22.12
CA VAL A 107 20.60 29.96 -21.92
C VAL A 107 20.62 31.36 -22.52
N SER A 108 19.99 31.61 -23.69
CA SER A 108 19.95 32.95 -24.28
C SER A 108 19.08 33.95 -23.50
N ALA A 109 18.11 33.47 -22.71
CA ALA A 109 17.24 34.32 -21.90
C ALA A 109 17.82 34.69 -20.51
N LYS A 110 19.00 34.16 -20.13
CA LYS A 110 19.63 34.37 -18.82
C LYS A 110 20.92 35.21 -18.88
N THR A 111 21.21 35.86 -20.01
CA THR A 111 22.29 36.86 -20.10
C THR A 111 21.69 38.22 -19.73
N PRO A 112 21.84 38.74 -18.51
CA PRO A 112 21.76 40.19 -18.32
C PRO A 112 22.99 40.83 -18.97
N GLU A 113 22.80 41.94 -19.67
CA GLU A 113 23.90 42.86 -20.04
C GLU A 113 24.71 43.30 -18.82
#